data_AF-A0A0F9SLT9-F1
#
_entry.id   AF-A0A0F9SLT9-F1
#
_cell.length_a   1.000
_cell.length_b   1.000
_cell.length_c   1.000
_cell.angle_alpha   90.00
_cell.angle_beta   90.00
_cell.angle_gamma   90.00
#
_symmetry.space_group_name_H-M   'P 1'
#
loop_
_entity.id
_entity.type
_entity.pdbx_description
1 polymer ?
#
loop_
_entity_poly.entity_id
_entity_poly.type
_entity_poly.pdbx_seq_one_letter_code
_entity_poly.pdbx_strand_id
1 'polypeptide(L)'
;MKPYMAFSRGAGPGEGAVLVIANTARQAKSLVWRHCSCWNVDDWLDQAVRLIRNNEDILALADQEKLRANVPHVIDSPEECEKCEWWGVPLSESGLCESCSEWAETR
;
A
#
# COMPACT_ATOMS: atom_id res chain seq x y z
N MET A 1 -13.25 -2.60 8.16
CA MET A 1 -11.78 -2.68 8.39
C MET A 1 -11.13 -1.33 8.10
N LYS A 2 -9.83 -1.16 8.39
CA LYS A 2 -9.07 0.08 8.18
C LYS A 2 -7.85 -0.19 7.29
N PRO A 3 -7.48 0.76 6.42
CA PRO A 3 -6.29 0.66 5.58
C PRO A 3 -5.04 1.14 6.33
N TYR A 4 -3.99 0.34 6.27
CA TYR A 4 -2.67 0.64 6.82
C TYR A 4 -1.62 0.52 5.72
N MET A 5 -0.63 1.39 5.75
CA MET A 5 0.59 1.27 4.97
C MET A 5 1.64 0.61 5.84
N ALA A 6 2.25 -0.46 5.36
CA ALA A 6 3.40 -1.08 6.01
C ALA A 6 4.67 -0.88 5.18
N PHE A 7 5.77 -0.59 5.86
CA PHE A 7 7.04 -0.23 5.23
C PHE A 7 8.18 -0.47 6.22
N SER A 8 9.41 -0.60 5.73
CA SER A 8 10.61 -0.58 6.58
C SER A 8 10.87 0.84 7.06
N ARG A 9 11.14 1.03 8.35
CA ARG A 9 11.50 2.36 8.87
C ARG A 9 12.84 2.87 8.33
N GLY A 10 13.77 1.97 8.02
CA GLY A 10 15.09 2.34 7.49
C GLY A 10 15.00 2.93 6.08
N ALA A 11 14.15 2.35 5.25
CA ALA A 11 13.96 2.76 3.85
C ALA A 11 12.82 3.80 3.68
N GLY A 12 11.87 3.81 4.61
CA GLY A 12 10.71 4.68 4.56
C GLY A 12 9.62 4.17 3.61
N PRO A 13 8.50 4.91 3.48
CA PRO A 13 7.37 4.49 2.66
C PRO A 13 7.59 4.64 1.15
N GLY A 14 8.67 5.28 0.71
CA GLY A 14 8.99 5.46 -0.71
C GLY A 14 9.68 4.25 -1.34
N GLU A 15 10.16 3.31 -0.52
CA GLU A 15 10.90 2.13 -0.98
C GLU A 15 10.13 0.86 -0.57
N GLY A 16 9.17 0.45 -1.40
CA GLY A 16 8.45 -0.81 -1.20
C GLY A 16 7.47 -0.79 -0.03
N ALA A 17 6.49 0.11 -0.05
CA ALA A 17 5.39 0.07 0.92
C ALA A 17 4.25 -0.84 0.43
N VAL A 18 3.66 -1.63 1.34
CA VAL A 18 2.49 -2.47 1.06
C VAL A 18 1.22 -1.93 1.70
N LEU A 19 0.08 -2.23 1.09
CA LEU A 19 -1.23 -1.94 1.63
C LEU A 19 -1.72 -3.11 2.50
N VAL A 20 -2.27 -2.80 3.67
CA VAL A 20 -2.73 -3.79 4.64
C VAL A 20 -4.11 -3.40 5.13
N ILE A 21 -5.08 -4.31 4.97
CA ILE A 21 -6.43 -4.12 5.46
C ILE A 21 -6.59 -4.90 6.76
N ALA A 22 -6.84 -4.20 7.86
CA ALA A 22 -6.94 -4.82 9.18
C ALA A 22 -7.88 -4.04 10.12
N ASN A 23 -8.31 -4.65 11.22
CA ASN A 23 -9.14 -3.99 12.22
C ASN A 23 -8.33 -3.09 13.18
N THR A 24 -7.04 -3.41 13.36
CA THR A 24 -6.13 -2.67 14.25
C THR A 24 -4.72 -2.61 13.67
N ALA A 25 -3.93 -1.62 14.11
CA ALA A 25 -2.53 -1.50 13.72
C ALA A 25 -1.70 -2.71 14.17
N ARG A 26 -2.00 -3.28 15.35
CA ARG A 26 -1.33 -4.50 15.83
C ARG A 26 -1.59 -5.69 14.90
N GLN A 27 -2.82 -5.83 14.42
CA GLN A 27 -3.17 -6.88 13.46
C GLN A 27 -2.47 -6.64 12.11
N ALA A 28 -2.43 -5.40 11.62
CA ALA A 28 -1.71 -5.07 10.39
C ALA A 28 -0.22 -5.45 10.48
N LYS A 29 0.46 -5.07 11.55
CA LYS A 29 1.88 -5.41 11.77
C LYS A 29 2.10 -6.93 11.83
N SER A 30 1.20 -7.66 12.50
CA SER A 30 1.28 -9.13 12.54
C SER A 30 1.06 -9.79 11.19
N LEU A 31 0.22 -9.23 10.32
CA LEU A 31 -0.04 -9.80 8.99
C LEU A 31 1.16 -9.62 8.08
N VAL A 32 1.72 -8.41 8.04
CA VAL A 32 2.88 -8.09 7.19
C VAL A 32 4.09 -8.92 7.59
N TRP A 33 4.35 -9.06 8.89
CA TRP A 33 5.46 -9.89 9.38
C TRP A 33 5.41 -11.33 8.86
N ARG A 34 4.20 -11.89 8.74
CA ARG A 34 3.98 -13.25 8.23
C ARG A 34 4.01 -13.32 6.70
N HIS A 35 3.42 -12.33 6.04
CA HIS A 35 3.23 -12.33 4.59
C HIS A 35 4.49 -11.90 3.85
N CYS A 36 5.07 -10.77 4.23
CA CYS A 36 6.30 -10.21 3.67
C CYS A 36 7.54 -10.77 4.39
N SER A 37 7.54 -12.05 4.75
CA SER A 37 8.65 -12.65 5.49
C SER A 37 9.95 -12.68 4.68
N CYS A 38 9.86 -12.64 3.34
CA CYS A 38 10.99 -12.44 2.44
C CYS A 38 11.64 -11.05 2.55
N TRP A 39 10.93 -10.07 3.13
CA TRP A 39 11.48 -8.75 3.45
C TRP A 39 12.15 -8.74 4.82
N ASN A 40 12.10 -9.82 5.60
CA ASN A 40 12.79 -9.89 6.89
C ASN A 40 14.28 -10.28 6.69
N VAL A 41 14.98 -9.55 5.83
CA VAL A 41 16.44 -9.60 5.68
C VAL A 41 17.07 -8.53 6.59
N ASP A 42 18.37 -8.65 6.90
CA ASP A 42 19.04 -7.96 8.02
C ASP A 42 18.70 -6.45 8.17
N ASP A 43 18.55 -5.70 7.07
CA ASP A 43 18.27 -4.25 7.08
C ASP A 43 16.77 -3.86 7.08
N TRP A 44 15.87 -4.83 7.03
CA TRP A 44 14.41 -4.62 6.82
C TRP A 44 13.54 -5.19 7.96
N LEU A 45 14.17 -5.57 9.08
CA LEU A 45 13.49 -6.13 10.25
C LEU A 45 12.62 -5.11 11.02
N ASP A 46 12.88 -3.81 10.91
CA ASP A 46 12.08 -2.78 11.60
C ASP A 46 10.88 -2.31 10.76
N GLN A 47 9.86 -3.16 10.70
CA GLN A 47 8.60 -2.84 10.02
C GLN A 47 7.74 -1.88 10.85
N ALA A 48 7.36 -0.76 10.23
CA ALA A 48 6.32 0.15 10.71
C ALA A 48 5.00 -0.09 10.00
N VAL A 49 3.92 0.29 10.69
CA VAL A 49 2.59 0.42 10.09
C VAL A 49 2.02 1.79 10.40
N ARG A 50 1.42 2.44 9.41
CA ARG A 50 0.77 3.75 9.53
C ARG A 50 -0.67 3.66 9.03
N LEU A 51 -1.62 4.18 9.81
CA LEU A 51 -3.01 4.29 9.37
C LEU A 51 -3.09 5.29 8.22
N ILE A 52 -3.67 4.88 7.10
CA ILE A 52 -4.00 5.80 6.00
C ILE A 52 -5.30 6.51 6.38
N ARG A 53 -5.26 7.83 6.43
CA ARG A 53 -6.42 8.67 6.78
C ARG A 53 -6.89 9.42 5.54
N ASN A 54 -8.19 9.67 5.46
CA ASN A 54 -8.81 10.56 4.47
C ASN A 54 -8.50 10.17 3.01
N ASN A 55 -8.45 8.87 2.73
CA ASN A 55 -8.33 8.35 1.38
C ASN A 55 -9.37 7.23 1.25
N GLU A 56 -10.57 7.60 0.84
CA GLU A 56 -11.70 6.67 0.74
C GLU A 56 -11.47 5.66 -0.40
N ASP A 57 -10.80 6.10 -1.46
CA ASP A 57 -10.49 5.30 -2.65
C ASP A 57 -9.42 4.24 -2.38
N ILE A 58 -8.63 4.37 -1.31
CA ILE A 58 -7.62 3.37 -0.95
C ILE A 58 -8.23 1.98 -0.71
N LEU A 59 -9.50 1.91 -0.30
CA LEU A 59 -10.19 0.65 -0.09
C LEU A 59 -10.61 0.00 -1.42
N ALA A 60 -10.66 0.74 -2.53
CA ALA A 60 -10.90 0.17 -3.85
C ALA A 60 -9.73 -0.73 -4.29
N LEU A 61 -8.51 -0.42 -3.84
CA LEU A 61 -7.30 -1.23 -4.06
C LEU A 61 -7.28 -2.55 -3.27
N ALA A 62 -8.21 -2.74 -2.33
CA ALA A 62 -8.28 -3.94 -1.52
C ALA A 62 -8.89 -5.12 -2.28
N ASP A 63 -8.64 -6.34 -1.78
CA ASP A 63 -9.39 -7.53 -2.20
C ASP A 63 -10.84 -7.39 -1.73
N GLN A 64 -11.74 -7.09 -2.68
CA GLN A 64 -13.13 -6.79 -2.39
C GLN A 64 -13.92 -7.98 -1.83
N GLU A 65 -13.49 -9.21 -2.10
CA GLU A 65 -14.11 -10.42 -1.53
C GLU A 65 -13.74 -10.53 -0.05
N LYS A 66 -12.45 -10.44 0.25
CA LYS A 66 -11.96 -10.45 1.64
C LYS A 66 -12.47 -9.25 2.44
N LEU A 67 -12.58 -8.07 1.82
CA LEU A 67 -13.13 -6.87 2.44
C LEU A 67 -14.59 -7.09 2.88
N ARG A 68 -15.43 -7.62 1.98
CA ARG A 68 -16.84 -7.96 2.27
C ARG A 68 -16.98 -9.03 3.35
N ALA A 69 -16.08 -10.02 3.35
CA ALA A 69 -16.03 -11.06 4.37
C ALA A 69 -15.39 -10.62 5.70
N ASN A 70 -14.99 -9.35 5.82
CA ASN A 70 -14.27 -8.81 7.00
C ASN A 70 -12.98 -9.60 7.34
N VAL A 71 -12.31 -10.13 6.32
CA VAL A 71 -11.08 -10.91 6.41
C VAL A 71 -9.87 -9.97 6.24
N PRO A 72 -9.00 -9.83 7.26
CA PRO A 72 -7.77 -9.05 7.15
C PRO A 72 -6.81 -9.63 6.10
N HIS A 73 -6.16 -8.78 5.33
CA HIS A 73 -5.28 -9.20 4.23
C HIS A 73 -4.22 -8.15 3.88
N VAL A 74 -3.20 -8.60 3.16
CA VAL A 74 -2.11 -7.78 2.62
C VAL A 74 -2.27 -7.72 1.10
N ILE A 75 -1.97 -6.56 0.53
CA ILE A 75 -1.82 -6.33 -0.90
C ILE A 75 -0.36 -5.87 -1.08
N ASP A 76 0.48 -6.78 -1.55
CA ASP A 76 1.93 -6.61 -1.69
C ASP A 76 2.31 -5.79 -2.93
N SER A 77 1.52 -5.89 -3.99
CA SER A 77 1.62 -5.08 -5.21
C SER A 77 0.28 -4.40 -5.49
N PRO A 78 -0.06 -3.33 -4.73
CA PRO A 78 -1.25 -2.52 -5.05
C PRO A 78 -1.09 -1.86 -6.42
N GLU A 79 -2.22 -1.51 -7.05
CA GLU A 79 -2.19 -0.77 -8.31
C GLU A 79 -1.46 0.58 -8.11
N GLU A 80 -0.47 0.81 -8.95
CA GLU A 80 0.48 1.92 -8.85
C GLU A 80 0.63 2.65 -10.19
N CYS A 81 1.08 3.90 -10.14
CA CYS A 81 1.35 4.69 -11.32
C CYS A 81 2.48 4.05 -12.15
N GLU A 82 2.26 3.80 -13.44
CA GLU A 82 3.23 3.15 -14.33
C GLU A 82 4.57 3.90 -14.46
N LYS A 83 4.59 5.21 -14.16
CA LYS A 83 5.77 6.06 -14.33
C LYS A 83 6.57 6.30 -13.06
N CYS A 84 5.89 6.46 -11.93
CA CYS A 84 6.55 6.78 -10.65
C CYS A 84 6.42 5.67 -9.61
N GLU A 85 5.70 4.59 -9.91
CA GLU A 85 5.53 3.40 -9.06
C GLU A 85 4.91 3.75 -7.69
N TRP A 86 4.18 4.88 -7.60
CA TRP A 86 3.46 5.26 -6.38
C TRP A 86 2.01 4.78 -6.48
N TRP A 87 1.53 4.16 -5.41
CA TRP A 87 0.15 3.73 -5.26
C TRP A 87 -0.63 4.62 -4.29
N GLY A 88 -1.95 4.44 -4.26
CA GLY A 88 -2.84 5.14 -3.34
C GLY A 88 -3.23 6.55 -3.78
N VAL A 89 -3.02 6.86 -5.05
CA VAL A 89 -3.55 8.03 -5.75
C VAL A 89 -4.44 7.56 -6.90
N PRO A 90 -5.48 8.32 -7.28
CA PRO A 90 -6.27 8.01 -8.47
C PRO A 90 -5.37 7.95 -9.71
N LEU A 91 -5.60 6.94 -10.55
CA LEU A 91 -4.93 6.75 -11.82
C LEU A 91 -5.89 7.07 -12.98
N SER A 92 -5.34 7.60 -14.07
CA SER A 92 -6.03 7.77 -15.34
C SER A 92 -6.27 6.41 -16.03
N GLU A 93 -7.04 6.41 -17.12
CA GLU A 93 -7.17 5.23 -18.00
C GLU A 93 -5.84 4.75 -18.59
N SER A 94 -4.83 5.63 -18.62
CA SER A 94 -3.47 5.32 -19.07
C SER A 94 -2.54 4.82 -17.94
N GLY A 95 -3.08 4.53 -16.74
CA GLY A 95 -2.30 4.02 -15.61
C GLY A 95 -1.38 5.05 -14.95
N LEU A 96 -1.59 6.35 -15.20
CA LEU A 96 -0.74 7.41 -14.67
C LEU A 96 -1.46 8.20 -13.57
N CYS A 97 -0.72 8.60 -12.54
CA CYS A 97 -1.24 9.58 -11.58
C CYS A 97 -1.34 10.97 -12.22
N GLU A 98 -2.14 11.86 -11.63
CA GLU A 98 -2.34 13.25 -12.08
C GLU A 98 -1.00 13.95 -12.36
N SER A 99 -0.08 13.94 -11.39
CA SER A 99 1.23 14.56 -11.55
C SER A 99 2.05 13.94 -12.69
N CYS A 100 1.95 12.63 -12.94
CA CYS A 100 2.67 12.04 -14.07
C CYS A 100 2.03 12.33 -15.42
N SER A 101 0.70 12.46 -15.44
CA SER A 101 -0.10 12.77 -16.63
C SER A 101 0.13 14.20 -17.11
N GLU A 102 0.09 15.20 -16.21
CA GLU A 102 0.32 16.61 -16.55
C GLU A 102 1.71 16.85 -17.18
N TRP A 103 2.72 16.10 -16.72
CA TRP A 103 4.08 16.16 -17.26
C TRP A 103 4.22 15.49 -18.63
N ALA A 104 3.29 14.60 -19.00
CA ALA A 104 3.27 13.98 -20.31
C ALA A 104 2.64 14.90 -21.37
N GLU A 105 1.65 15.73 -20.98
CA GLU A 105 0.93 16.65 -21.88
C GLU A 105 1.71 17.94 -22.21
N THR A 106 2.76 18.24 -21.44
CA THR A 106 3.62 19.44 -21.65
C THR A 106 4.82 19.19 -22.57
N ARG A 107 4.90 18.03 -23.22
CA ARG A 107 5.97 17.65 -24.17
C ARG A 107 5.50 17.52 -25.60
#